data_AF-A0A957SXU2-F1
#
_entry.id   AF-A0A957SXU2-F1
#
_cell.length_a   1.000
_cell.length_b   1.000
_cell.length_c   1.000
_cell.angle_alpha   90.00
_cell.angle_beta   90.00
_cell.angle_gamma   90.00
#
_symmetry.space_group_name_H-M   'P 1'
#
loop_
_entity.id
_entity.type
_entity.pdbx_description
1 polymer ?
#
loop_
_entity_poly.entity_id
_entity_poly.type
_entity_poly.pdbx_seq_one_letter_code
_entity_poly.pdbx_strand_id
1 'polypeptide(L)'
;MTTHFESQEPRRARARGNLWVNGTLALICLLWLVPTIGLLVSSFRTREDVLNTGWWTVLPHRAWETVRESPLPAGINPDGVMTIEGVQGTFTDFRNGVVTPTGTRVLWVGNKRLGTIQVQARQWVTNAHFTLENYRDVLTGKQYQIRQPDGSIQTEQG
;
A
#
# COMPACT_ATOMS: atom_id res chain seq x y z
N MET A 1 46.89 56.72 31.46
CA MET A 1 47.19 55.28 31.63
C MET A 1 45.87 54.53 31.56
N THR A 2 45.50 54.08 30.38
CA THR A 2 44.17 53.53 30.04
C THR A 2 44.36 52.10 29.56
N THR A 3 43.86 51.13 30.32
CA THR A 3 43.83 49.72 29.91
C THR A 3 42.40 49.38 29.48
N HIS A 4 42.18 49.30 28.16
CA HIS A 4 40.98 48.69 27.59
C HIS A 4 41.15 47.17 27.64
N PHE A 5 40.33 46.50 28.45
CA PHE A 5 40.17 45.04 28.40
C PHE A 5 39.08 44.72 27.37
N GLU A 6 39.49 44.20 26.21
CA GLU A 6 38.58 43.66 25.21
C GLU A 6 38.23 42.22 25.60
N SER A 7 37.06 42.02 26.19
CA SER A 7 36.55 40.69 26.56
C SER A 7 36.09 39.95 25.31
N GLN A 8 36.92 39.01 24.85
CA GLN A 8 36.60 38.09 23.75
C GLN A 8 35.56 37.05 24.23
N GLU A 9 34.29 37.26 23.86
CA GLU A 9 33.19 36.32 24.12
C GLU A 9 33.39 34.96 23.39
N PRO A 10 33.07 33.82 24.04
CA PRO A 10 33.39 32.50 23.51
C PRO A 10 32.48 32.08 22.34
N ARG A 11 33.00 32.17 21.11
CA ARG A 11 32.34 31.75 19.84
C ARG A 11 31.84 30.29 19.78
N ARG A 12 32.17 29.43 20.76
CA ARG A 12 31.95 27.97 20.71
C ARG A 12 30.53 27.53 21.06
N ALA A 13 29.75 28.32 21.79
CA ALA A 13 28.38 27.95 22.17
C ALA A 13 27.38 28.00 20.99
N ARG A 14 27.62 28.84 19.97
CA ARG A 14 26.74 29.00 18.80
C ARG A 14 26.75 27.80 17.84
N ALA A 15 27.86 27.06 17.74
CA ALA A 15 28.00 26.01 16.73
C ALA A 15 27.06 24.82 16.95
N ARG A 16 26.85 24.39 18.21
CA ARG A 16 25.94 23.28 18.54
C ARG A 16 24.47 23.66 18.34
N GLY A 17 24.07 24.88 18.71
CA GLY A 17 22.72 25.39 18.47
C GLY A 17 22.36 25.39 16.97
N ASN A 18 23.32 25.78 16.12
CA ASN A 18 23.12 25.81 14.67
C ASN A 18 22.94 24.41 14.07
N LEU A 19 23.59 23.37 14.59
CA LEU A 19 23.42 21.98 14.13
C LEU A 19 22.01 21.44 14.42
N TRP A 20 21.48 21.71 15.61
CA TRP A 20 20.10 21.30 15.97
C TRP A 20 19.06 22.03 15.14
N VAL A 21 19.23 23.34 14.96
CA VAL A 21 18.32 24.15 14.13
C VAL A 21 18.37 23.68 12.68
N ASN A 22 19.55 23.55 12.08
CA ASN A 22 19.69 23.08 10.70
C ASN A 22 19.18 21.64 10.51
N GLY A 23 19.43 20.75 11.48
CA GLY A 23 18.90 19.39 11.45
C GLY A 23 17.38 19.35 11.50
N THR A 24 16.77 20.18 12.36
CA THR A 24 15.31 20.30 12.46
C THR A 24 14.71 20.87 11.17
N LEU A 25 15.34 21.92 10.62
CA LEU A 25 14.91 22.51 9.35
C LEU A 25 14.99 21.51 8.20
N ALA A 26 16.10 20.76 8.12
CA ALA A 26 16.29 19.73 7.10
C ALA A 26 15.24 18.61 7.23
N LEU A 27 14.92 18.16 8.46
CA LEU A 27 13.89 17.16 8.70
C LEU A 27 12.52 17.64 8.23
N ILE A 28 12.14 18.88 8.54
CA ILE A 28 10.88 19.48 8.09
C ILE A 28 10.83 19.55 6.56
N CYS A 29 11.92 19.99 5.92
CA CYS A 29 12.03 20.01 4.46
C CYS A 29 11.85 18.60 3.86
N LEU A 30 12.50 17.58 4.41
CA LEU A 30 12.37 16.19 3.92
C LEU A 30 10.96 15.64 4.13
N LEU A 31 10.34 15.90 5.27
CA LEU A 31 8.93 15.52 5.52
C LEU A 31 7.99 16.17 4.51
N TRP A 32 8.27 17.41 4.10
CA TRP A 32 7.45 18.09 3.11
C TRP A 32 7.66 17.61 1.68
N LEU A 33 8.77 16.91 1.39
CA LEU A 33 8.99 16.24 0.11
C LEU A 33 8.25 14.91 -0.04
N VAL A 34 7.77 14.32 1.06
CA VAL A 34 7.01 13.05 1.03
C VAL A 34 5.80 13.11 0.06
N PRO A 35 4.91 14.13 0.11
CA PRO A 35 3.79 14.20 -0.83
C PRO A 35 4.22 14.41 -2.29
N THR A 36 5.29 15.16 -2.56
CA THR A 36 5.77 15.41 -3.93
C THR A 36 6.39 14.17 -4.53
N ILE A 37 7.19 13.42 -3.76
CA ILE A 37 7.72 12.10 -4.15
C ILE A 37 6.55 11.13 -4.37
N GLY A 38 5.53 11.14 -3.51
CA GLY A 38 4.36 10.29 -3.67
C GLY A 38 3.60 10.53 -4.97
N LEU A 39 3.43 11.79 -5.37
CA LEU A 39 2.83 12.15 -6.66
C LEU A 39 3.71 11.71 -7.84
N LEU A 40 5.02 11.95 -7.75
CA LEU A 40 5.96 11.55 -8.79
C LEU A 40 5.98 10.03 -9.00
N VAL A 41 6.02 9.25 -7.92
CA VAL A 41 5.99 7.78 -8.00
C VAL A 41 4.66 7.30 -8.57
N SER A 42 3.54 7.87 -8.09
CA SER A 42 2.20 7.48 -8.55
C SER A 42 1.98 7.76 -10.04
N SER A 43 2.64 8.77 -10.62
CA SER A 43 2.46 9.10 -12.03
C SER A 43 2.99 8.03 -12.98
N PHE A 44 4.00 7.26 -12.54
CA PHE A 44 4.57 6.14 -13.28
C PHE A 44 3.98 4.78 -12.89
N ARG A 45 3.16 4.66 -11.84
CA ARG A 45 2.54 3.37 -11.46
C ARG A 45 1.29 3.10 -12.28
N THR A 46 0.95 1.82 -12.47
CA THR A 46 -0.30 1.46 -13.15
C THR A 46 -1.52 1.99 -12.38
N ARG A 47 -2.63 2.21 -13.09
CA ARG A 47 -3.88 2.68 -12.46
C ARG A 47 -4.38 1.75 -11.36
N GLU A 48 -4.29 0.44 -11.58
CA GLU A 48 -4.71 -0.58 -10.61
C GLU A 48 -3.90 -0.47 -9.31
N ASP A 49 -2.59 -0.25 -9.43
CA ASP A 49 -1.68 -0.08 -8.30
C ASP A 49 -2.00 1.17 -7.47
N VAL A 50 -2.30 2.29 -8.15
CA VAL A 50 -2.66 3.57 -7.51
C VAL A 50 -3.99 3.47 -6.76
N LEU A 51 -4.96 2.69 -7.27
CA LEU A 51 -6.27 2.50 -6.65
C LEU A 51 -6.22 1.53 -5.46
N ASN A 52 -5.40 0.48 -5.54
CA ASN A 52 -5.40 -0.60 -4.56
C ASN A 52 -4.30 -0.46 -3.49
N THR A 53 -3.24 0.32 -3.72
CA THR A 53 -2.07 0.37 -2.83
C THR A 53 -1.43 1.76 -2.73
N GLY A 54 -0.77 2.06 -1.60
CA GLY A 54 -0.04 3.32 -1.42
C GLY A 54 1.25 3.39 -2.25
N TRP A 55 1.70 4.59 -2.63
CA TRP A 55 2.90 4.81 -3.45
C TRP A 55 4.19 4.27 -2.81
N TRP A 56 4.26 4.19 -1.47
CA TRP A 56 5.42 3.65 -0.75
C TRP A 56 5.61 2.13 -0.94
N THR A 57 4.63 1.43 -1.51
CA THR A 57 4.72 -0.02 -1.79
C THR A 57 5.71 -0.37 -2.91
N VAL A 58 6.26 0.63 -3.61
CA VAL A 58 7.43 0.44 -4.50
C VAL A 58 8.68 0.03 -3.73
N LEU A 59 8.75 0.36 -2.44
CA LEU A 59 9.81 -0.08 -1.55
C LEU A 59 9.51 -1.51 -1.06
N PRO A 60 10.55 -2.33 -0.81
CA PRO A 60 10.35 -3.65 -0.21
C PRO A 60 9.56 -3.55 1.10
N HIS A 61 8.44 -4.25 1.17
CA HIS A 61 7.59 -4.29 2.36
C HIS A 61 6.98 -5.69 2.53
N ARG A 62 6.49 -5.99 3.74
CA ARG A 62 5.81 -7.27 4.00
C ARG A 62 4.31 -7.12 3.72
N ALA A 63 3.82 -7.85 2.73
CA ALA A 63 2.40 -7.90 2.39
C ALA A 63 1.86 -9.34 2.49
N TRP A 64 0.52 -9.45 2.58
CA TRP A 64 -0.17 -10.73 2.46
C TRP A 64 -0.36 -11.04 0.98
N GLU A 65 0.36 -12.06 0.50
CA GLU A 65 0.22 -12.56 -0.86
C GLU A 65 -0.54 -13.87 -0.88
N THR A 66 -1.46 -14.03 -1.83
CA THR A 66 -2.21 -15.27 -2.01
C THR A 66 -1.29 -16.33 -2.60
N VAL A 67 -0.98 -17.35 -1.79
CA VAL A 67 -0.08 -18.46 -2.19
C VAL A 67 -0.89 -19.63 -2.74
N ARG A 68 -2.14 -19.78 -2.30
CA ARG A 68 -3.04 -20.82 -2.76
C ARG A 68 -4.46 -20.29 -2.81
N GLU A 69 -5.16 -20.58 -3.88
CA GLU A 69 -6.60 -20.38 -4.00
C GLU A 69 -7.25 -21.73 -4.29
N SER A 70 -8.33 -22.03 -3.57
CA SER A 70 -9.11 -23.25 -3.73
C SER A 70 -10.59 -22.93 -3.79
N PRO A 71 -11.38 -23.63 -4.61
CA PRO A 71 -12.82 -23.58 -4.49
C PRO A 71 -13.28 -24.08 -3.13
N LEU A 72 -14.53 -23.77 -2.80
CA LEU A 72 -15.19 -24.25 -1.60
C LEU A 72 -15.19 -25.78 -1.54
N PRO A 73 -14.66 -26.39 -0.46
CA PRO A 73 -14.76 -27.82 -0.25
C PRO A 73 -16.23 -28.26 -0.22
N ALA A 74 -16.52 -29.37 -0.90
CA ALA A 74 -17.87 -29.92 -0.94
C ALA A 74 -18.33 -30.31 0.48
N GLY A 75 -19.60 -30.02 0.81
CA GLY A 75 -20.21 -30.43 2.09
C GLY A 75 -19.95 -29.52 3.28
N ILE A 76 -19.21 -28.41 3.12
CA ILE A 76 -19.12 -27.37 4.16
C ILE A 76 -20.44 -26.61 4.23
N ASN A 77 -20.98 -26.45 5.45
CA ASN A 77 -22.10 -25.55 5.70
C ASN A 77 -21.58 -24.14 6.03
N PRO A 78 -21.71 -23.15 5.13
CA PRO A 78 -21.21 -21.79 5.37
C PRO A 78 -22.01 -21.03 6.44
N ASP A 79 -23.20 -21.53 6.82
CA ASP A 79 -24.06 -20.91 7.82
C ASP A 79 -23.64 -21.22 9.26
N GLY A 80 -22.73 -22.19 9.46
CA GLY A 80 -22.23 -22.60 10.78
C GLY A 80 -20.74 -22.34 10.99
N VAL A 81 -20.20 -22.97 12.03
CA VAL A 81 -18.76 -23.05 12.28
C VAL A 81 -18.18 -24.11 11.34
N MET A 82 -17.12 -23.74 10.63
CA MET A 82 -16.43 -24.58 9.65
C MET A 82 -14.95 -24.72 10.03
N THR A 83 -14.35 -25.83 9.61
CA THR A 83 -12.91 -26.06 9.78
C THR A 83 -12.23 -25.98 8.42
N ILE A 84 -11.31 -25.04 8.24
CA ILE A 84 -10.58 -24.81 6.99
C ILE A 84 -9.09 -24.71 7.33
N GLU A 85 -8.24 -25.49 6.65
CA GLU A 85 -6.78 -25.52 6.86
C GLU A 85 -6.40 -25.67 8.36
N GLY A 86 -7.15 -26.50 9.08
CA GLY A 86 -6.93 -26.78 10.51
C GLY A 86 -7.42 -25.72 11.48
N VAL A 87 -8.09 -24.66 11.02
CA VAL A 87 -8.63 -23.58 11.86
C VAL A 87 -10.15 -23.62 11.84
N GLN A 88 -10.78 -23.42 13.00
CA GLN A 88 -12.23 -23.32 13.14
C GLN A 88 -12.68 -21.86 13.17
N GLY A 89 -13.77 -21.55 12.48
CA GLY A 89 -14.35 -20.20 12.46
C GLY A 89 -15.69 -20.15 11.75
N THR A 90 -16.38 -19.02 11.85
CA THR A 90 -17.58 -18.74 11.06
C THR A 90 -17.22 -18.12 9.71
N PHE A 91 -18.19 -18.01 8.80
CA PHE A 91 -18.01 -17.32 7.53
C PHE A 91 -17.46 -15.89 7.70
N THR A 92 -17.95 -15.16 8.71
CA THR A 92 -17.50 -13.80 9.00
C THR A 92 -16.04 -13.78 9.45
N ASP A 93 -15.63 -14.74 10.27
CA ASP A 93 -14.23 -14.87 10.72
C ASP A 93 -13.31 -15.11 9.52
N PHE A 94 -13.67 -16.05 8.64
CA PHE A 94 -12.90 -16.31 7.42
C PHE A 94 -12.94 -15.14 6.43
N ARG A 95 -14.02 -14.37 6.35
CA ARG A 95 -14.07 -13.13 5.54
C ARG A 95 -13.17 -12.03 6.10
N ASN A 96 -13.01 -11.95 7.42
CA ASN A 96 -12.06 -11.06 8.09
C ASN A 96 -10.62 -11.61 8.02
N GLY A 97 -10.46 -12.89 7.71
CA GLY A 97 -9.21 -13.59 7.52
C GLY A 97 -8.62 -14.09 8.83
N VAL A 98 -8.57 -15.42 9.00
CA VAL A 98 -8.10 -16.07 10.23
C VAL A 98 -6.66 -16.55 10.06
N VAL A 99 -5.80 -16.30 11.03
CA VAL A 99 -4.39 -16.72 10.99
C VAL A 99 -4.24 -18.10 11.61
N THR A 100 -3.69 -19.04 10.85
CA THR A 100 -3.34 -20.41 11.27
C THR A 100 -2.13 -20.39 12.21
N PRO A 101 -1.95 -21.37 13.13
CA PRO A 101 -0.76 -21.46 13.98
C PRO A 101 0.58 -21.49 13.22
N THR A 102 0.57 -21.91 11.96
CA THR A 102 1.71 -21.91 11.04
C THR A 102 2.10 -20.52 10.52
N GLY A 103 1.28 -19.49 10.77
CA GLY A 103 1.52 -18.11 10.36
C GLY A 103 0.92 -17.70 9.00
N THR A 104 0.23 -18.62 8.31
CA THR A 104 -0.57 -18.30 7.11
C THR A 104 -1.94 -17.75 7.49
N ARG A 105 -2.53 -16.94 6.61
CA ARG A 105 -3.88 -16.38 6.79
C ARG A 105 -4.85 -17.03 5.81
N VAL A 106 -5.95 -17.55 6.32
CA VAL A 106 -7.03 -18.14 5.53
C VAL A 106 -8.13 -17.08 5.37
N LEU A 107 -8.46 -16.74 4.13
CA LEU A 107 -9.43 -15.71 3.78
C LEU A 107 -10.52 -16.30 2.89
N TRP A 108 -11.78 -15.98 3.17
CA TRP A 108 -12.90 -16.29 2.26
C TRP A 108 -13.17 -15.09 1.36
N VAL A 109 -13.03 -15.28 0.05
CA VAL A 109 -13.28 -14.25 -0.95
C VAL A 109 -14.56 -14.56 -1.74
N GLY A 110 -15.39 -13.53 -1.94
CA GLY A 110 -16.63 -13.64 -2.72
C GLY A 110 -17.88 -14.01 -1.93
N ASN A 111 -18.81 -14.70 -2.60
CA ASN A 111 -20.12 -15.07 -2.07
C ASN A 111 -19.99 -16.16 -1.00
N LYS A 112 -20.88 -16.15 0.00
CA LYS A 112 -21.00 -17.16 1.05
C LYS A 112 -21.26 -18.59 0.53
N ARG A 113 -21.83 -18.76 -0.67
CA ARG A 113 -22.14 -20.09 -1.23
C ARG A 113 -21.27 -20.52 -2.42
N LEU A 114 -20.63 -19.56 -3.09
CA LEU A 114 -19.87 -19.77 -4.34
C LEU A 114 -18.50 -19.07 -4.31
N GLY A 115 -18.02 -18.70 -3.14
CA GLY A 115 -16.73 -18.05 -2.97
C GLY A 115 -15.55 -19.01 -3.10
N THR A 116 -14.36 -18.45 -2.88
CA THR A 116 -13.09 -19.19 -2.85
C THR A 116 -12.42 -19.01 -1.50
N ILE A 117 -11.62 -20.00 -1.14
CA ILE A 117 -10.72 -19.93 0.00
C ILE A 117 -9.34 -19.56 -0.51
N GLN A 118 -8.81 -18.44 -0.02
CA GLN A 118 -7.46 -17.99 -0.28
C GLN A 118 -6.58 -18.18 0.95
N VAL A 119 -5.46 -18.86 0.77
CA VAL A 119 -4.41 -18.97 1.78
C VAL A 119 -3.31 -17.98 1.43
N GLN A 120 -3.10 -17.03 2.32
CA GLN A 120 -2.12 -15.96 2.18
C GLN A 120 -0.93 -16.16 3.10
N ALA A 121 0.25 -15.76 2.65
CA ALA A 121 1.47 -15.75 3.45
C ALA A 121 2.10 -14.34 3.46
N ARG A 122 2.81 -14.00 4.55
CA ARG A 122 3.57 -12.76 4.60
C ARG A 122 4.88 -12.87 3.84
N GLN A 123 4.92 -12.31 2.65
CA GLN A 123 6.09 -12.28 1.79
C GLN A 123 6.65 -10.85 1.66
N TRP A 124 7.94 -10.74 1.37
CA TRP A 124 8.54 -9.48 0.98
C TRP A 124 8.21 -9.23 -0.49
N VAL A 125 7.53 -8.12 -0.77
CA VAL A 125 7.09 -7.75 -2.12
C VAL A 125 7.48 -6.32 -2.44
N THR A 126 7.53 -6.03 -3.74
CA THR A 126 7.85 -4.71 -4.29
C THR A 126 6.92 -4.43 -5.46
N ASN A 127 6.07 -3.41 -5.34
CA ASN A 127 5.11 -3.05 -6.38
C ASN A 127 5.70 -1.99 -7.31
N ALA A 128 6.87 -2.29 -7.89
CA ALA A 128 7.65 -1.38 -8.74
C ALA A 128 7.32 -1.53 -10.24
N HIS A 129 6.03 -1.70 -10.56
CA HIS A 129 5.56 -1.82 -11.94
C HIS A 129 5.39 -0.43 -12.57
N PHE A 130 6.48 0.10 -13.12
CA PHE A 130 6.48 1.42 -13.75
C PHE A 130 6.07 1.35 -15.23
N THR A 131 5.17 2.23 -15.63
CA THR A 131 4.66 2.37 -17.00
C THR A 131 4.44 3.84 -17.36
N LEU A 132 4.48 4.12 -18.67
CA LEU A 132 4.11 5.42 -19.24
C LEU A 132 2.68 5.39 -19.83
N GLU A 133 1.97 4.28 -19.70
CA GLU A 133 0.60 4.11 -20.22
C GLU A 133 -0.32 5.22 -19.73
N ASN A 134 -0.27 5.59 -18.45
CA ASN A 134 -1.07 6.70 -17.91
C ASN A 134 -0.95 7.99 -18.74
N TYR A 135 0.25 8.36 -19.19
CA TYR A 135 0.48 9.57 -19.98
C TYR A 135 0.02 9.38 -21.42
N ARG A 136 0.31 8.22 -22.01
CA ARG A 136 -0.14 7.89 -23.36
C ARG A 136 -1.66 7.93 -23.43
N ASP A 137 -2.35 7.38 -22.44
CA ASP A 137 -3.80 7.32 -22.36
C ASP A 137 -4.44 8.71 -22.35
N VAL A 138 -3.88 9.62 -21.56
CA VAL A 138 -4.36 11.02 -21.49
C VAL A 138 -4.05 11.78 -22.78
N LEU A 139 -2.87 11.58 -23.37
CA LEU A 139 -2.47 12.32 -24.59
C LEU A 139 -3.11 11.80 -25.87
N THR A 140 -3.48 10.51 -25.91
CA THR A 140 -4.09 9.87 -27.08
C THR A 140 -5.61 9.78 -27.00
N GLY A 141 -6.20 10.12 -25.84
CA GLY A 141 -7.64 10.00 -25.57
C GLY A 141 -8.06 8.54 -25.44
N LYS A 142 -8.11 8.02 -24.21
CA LYS A 142 -8.51 6.62 -24.00
C LYS A 142 -10.02 6.47 -24.14
N GLN A 143 -10.43 5.50 -24.96
CA GLN A 143 -11.79 5.04 -25.08
C GLN A 143 -12.05 3.94 -24.04
N TYR A 144 -12.85 4.23 -23.02
CA TYR A 144 -13.26 3.27 -22.01
C TYR A 144 -14.53 2.56 -22.47
N GLN A 145 -14.45 1.24 -22.61
CA GLN A 145 -15.61 0.39 -22.85
C GLN A 145 -16.30 0.09 -21.51
N ILE A 146 -17.34 0.86 -21.19
CA ILE A 146 -18.20 0.58 -20.05
C ILE A 146 -19.28 -0.39 -20.52
N ARG A 147 -19.41 -1.53 -19.83
CA ARG A 147 -20.51 -2.47 -20.09
C ARG A 147 -21.71 -2.06 -19.25
N GLN A 148 -22.77 -1.57 -19.89
CA GLN A 148 -24.01 -1.23 -19.20
C GLN A 148 -24.74 -2.50 -18.70
N PRO A 149 -25.65 -2.36 -17.71
CA PRO A 149 -26.44 -3.47 -17.17
C PRO A 149 -27.32 -4.20 -18.19
N ASP A 150 -27.57 -3.59 -19.35
CA ASP A 150 -28.30 -4.17 -20.48
C ASP A 150 -27.42 -5.03 -21.42
N GLY A 151 -26.12 -5.14 -21.12
CA GLY A 151 -25.15 -5.88 -21.91
C GLY A 151 -24.54 -5.11 -23.08
N SER A 152 -24.98 -3.88 -23.35
CA SER A 152 -24.38 -2.99 -24.34
C SER A 152 -23.03 -2.46 -23.84
N ILE A 153 -22.10 -2.19 -24.76
CA ILE A 153 -20.80 -1.60 -24.47
C ILE A 153 -20.85 -0.15 -24.95
N GLN A 154 -20.88 0.82 -24.03
CA GLN A 154 -20.70 2.22 -24.38
C GLN A 154 -19.23 2.59 -24.26
N THR A 155 -18.73 3.23 -25.32
CA THR A 155 -17.36 3.73 -25.37
C THR A 155 -17.36 5.19 -24.96
N GLU A 156 -16.90 5.49 -23.76
CA GLU A 156 -16.72 6.87 -23.30
C GLU A 156 -15.27 7.32 -23.54
N GLN A 157 -15.09 8.49 -24.16
CA GLN A 157 -13.77 9.12 -24.27
C GLN A 157 -13.41 9.79 -22.94
N GLY A 158 -12.28 9.41 -22.37
CA GLY A 158 -11.62 10.13 -21.27
C GLY A 158 -10.62 11.16 -21.76
#